data_AF-A0A7Y5KM90-F1
#
_entry.id   AF-A0A7Y5KM90-F1
#
_cell.length_a   1.000
_cell.length_b   1.000
_cell.length_c   1.000
_cell.angle_alpha   90.00
_cell.angle_beta   90.00
_cell.angle_gamma   90.00
#
_symmetry.space_group_name_H-M   'P 1'
#
loop_
_entity.id
_entity.type
_entity.pdbx_description
1 polymer ?
#
loop_
_entity_poly.entity_id
_entity_poly.type
_entity_poly.pdbx_seq_one_letter_code
_entity_poly.pdbx_strand_id
1 'polypeptide(L)'
;MGERVEVRPPTPADAAAYADAVTRSERRLADFAIPNPHNLPLVIENQSPTYRTFMVHALDPEGSHGLVGRINIANVVGGSFRSATIGYDSYDPYAGRGLFAEGLRLTVDLAFDDEPHGMGLHRIEANIQTANHRSAGLVRSLGFVHEGFSRDFLHLPGPDGRRDWRDHERFTVLSSDWPAVPYRAQGHRRIACVVSGASGYDAASRGTSVGAAVAAELGIPLFSSATVESPAALFELLRSSPIGGVVEVRASAPELRMGLARAGFDPSAVPHLDAAFDLPRSEVVRHALAVRAAYA
;
A
#
# COMPACT_ATOMS: atom_id res chain seq x y z
N MET A 1 -24.39 -7.76 6.21
CA MET A 1 -24.44 -9.22 6.45
C MET A 1 -23.75 -9.92 5.30
N GLY A 2 -23.02 -11.00 5.56
CA GLY A 2 -22.39 -11.86 4.55
C GLY A 2 -23.16 -13.17 4.36
N GLU A 3 -22.51 -14.14 3.71
CA GLU A 3 -23.04 -15.49 3.51
C GLU A 3 -22.90 -16.34 4.78
N ARG A 4 -21.81 -16.15 5.53
CA ARG A 4 -21.48 -16.96 6.71
C ARG A 4 -21.26 -16.15 7.97
N VAL A 5 -21.13 -14.83 7.83
CA VAL A 5 -20.89 -13.93 8.97
C VAL A 5 -21.80 -12.71 8.96
N GLU A 6 -22.10 -12.22 10.15
CA GLU A 6 -22.64 -10.88 10.38
C GLU A 6 -21.54 -9.97 10.92
N VAL A 7 -21.54 -8.71 10.48
CA VAL A 7 -20.66 -7.66 11.00
C VAL A 7 -21.53 -6.57 11.59
N ARG A 8 -21.34 -6.25 12.87
CA ARG A 8 -22.10 -5.20 13.57
C ARG A 8 -21.28 -4.52 14.66
N PRO A 9 -21.66 -3.32 15.12
CA PRO A 9 -21.02 -2.69 16.28
C PRO A 9 -21.08 -3.58 17.54
N PRO A 10 -20.12 -3.44 18.46
CA PRO A 10 -20.15 -4.12 19.74
C PRO A 10 -21.29 -3.62 20.62
N THR A 11 -21.85 -4.52 21.41
CA THR A 11 -22.86 -4.23 22.42
C THR A 11 -22.47 -4.84 23.77
N PRO A 12 -23.04 -4.37 24.89
CA PRO A 12 -22.76 -5.00 26.20
C PRO A 12 -23.08 -6.50 26.25
N ALA A 13 -24.01 -6.99 25.42
CA ALA A 13 -24.35 -8.41 25.34
C ALA A 13 -23.20 -9.27 24.79
N ASP A 14 -22.24 -8.68 24.07
CA ASP A 14 -21.10 -9.40 23.50
C ASP A 14 -20.01 -9.71 24.55
N ALA A 15 -20.10 -9.18 25.78
CA ALA A 15 -19.02 -9.22 26.76
C ALA A 15 -18.58 -10.65 27.13
N ALA A 16 -19.53 -11.55 27.39
CA ALA A 16 -19.22 -12.93 27.76
C ALA A 16 -18.58 -13.70 26.57
N ALA A 17 -19.17 -13.57 25.38
CA ALA A 17 -18.65 -14.19 24.16
C ALA A 17 -17.24 -13.66 23.81
N TYR A 18 -17.02 -12.35 23.94
CA TYR A 18 -15.74 -11.72 23.73
C TYR A 18 -14.68 -12.21 24.72
N ALA A 19 -15.02 -12.28 26.01
CA ALA A 19 -14.11 -12.76 27.04
C ALA A 19 -13.67 -14.21 26.78
N ASP A 20 -14.61 -15.09 26.41
CA ASP A 20 -14.33 -16.48 26.06
C ASP A 20 -13.46 -16.58 24.79
N ALA A 21 -13.81 -15.85 23.73
CA ALA A 21 -13.08 -15.84 22.46
C ALA A 21 -11.62 -15.38 22.63
N VAL A 22 -11.40 -14.29 23.38
CA VAL A 22 -10.06 -13.76 23.66
C VAL A 22 -9.25 -14.71 24.52
N THR A 23 -9.84 -15.26 25.59
CA THR A 23 -9.17 -16.23 26.48
C THR A 23 -8.71 -17.46 25.71
N ARG A 24 -9.57 -18.04 24.87
CA ARG A 24 -9.22 -19.21 24.04
C ARG A 24 -8.13 -18.92 23.02
N SER A 25 -8.08 -17.70 22.53
CA SER A 25 -7.14 -17.26 21.49
C SER A 25 -5.84 -16.68 22.06
N GLU A 26 -5.72 -16.54 23.38
CA GLU A 26 -4.67 -15.76 24.05
C GLU A 26 -3.28 -16.17 23.57
N ARG A 27 -2.99 -17.48 23.58
CA ARG A 27 -1.69 -18.01 23.15
C ARG A 27 -1.33 -17.61 21.72
N ARG A 28 -2.30 -17.58 20.81
CA ARG A 28 -2.08 -17.23 19.40
C ARG A 28 -1.99 -15.72 19.19
N LEU A 29 -2.74 -14.93 19.97
CA LEU A 29 -2.76 -13.48 19.86
C LEU A 29 -1.56 -12.82 20.53
N ALA A 30 -1.04 -13.41 21.62
CA ALA A 30 0.05 -12.85 22.42
C ALA A 30 1.36 -12.64 21.66
N ASP A 31 1.56 -13.32 20.53
CA ASP A 31 2.73 -13.12 19.67
C ASP A 31 2.78 -11.71 19.05
N PHE A 32 1.61 -11.07 18.84
CA PHE A 32 1.51 -9.83 18.06
C PHE A 32 0.57 -8.76 18.66
N ALA A 33 -0.12 -9.07 19.77
CA ALA A 33 -1.08 -8.19 20.42
C ALA A 33 -1.02 -8.34 21.94
N ILE A 34 -1.81 -7.51 22.64
CA ILE A 34 -2.05 -7.64 24.09
C ILE A 34 -3.50 -8.09 24.27
N PRO A 35 -3.76 -9.40 24.39
CA PRO A 35 -5.11 -9.92 24.62
C PRO A 35 -5.65 -9.36 25.94
N ASN A 36 -6.89 -8.87 25.92
CA ASN A 36 -7.59 -8.46 27.13
C ASN A 36 -9.06 -8.88 27.03
N PRO A 37 -9.47 -9.96 27.72
CA PRO A 37 -10.83 -10.49 27.63
C PRO A 37 -11.89 -9.58 28.28
N HIS A 38 -11.48 -8.53 29.00
CA HIS A 38 -12.37 -7.69 29.79
C HIS A 38 -12.43 -6.23 29.32
N ASN A 39 -11.79 -5.86 28.21
CA ASN A 39 -11.77 -4.47 27.74
C ASN A 39 -12.97 -4.06 26.86
N LEU A 40 -13.92 -4.95 26.58
CA LEU A 40 -15.07 -4.61 25.73
C LEU A 40 -15.87 -3.38 26.23
N PRO A 41 -16.14 -3.18 27.53
CA PRO A 41 -16.83 -1.98 28.00
C PRO A 41 -16.12 -0.69 27.57
N LEU A 42 -14.79 -0.65 27.70
CA LEU A 42 -13.97 0.48 27.25
C LEU A 42 -14.03 0.65 25.72
N VAL A 43 -14.04 -0.44 24.97
CA VAL A 43 -14.17 -0.40 23.50
C VAL A 43 -15.51 0.20 23.08
N ILE A 44 -16.61 -0.14 23.78
CA ILE A 44 -17.95 0.41 23.54
C ILE A 44 -17.99 1.91 23.89
N GLU A 45 -17.40 2.31 25.01
CA GLU A 45 -17.33 3.71 25.44
C GLU A 45 -16.52 4.58 24.47
N ASN A 46 -15.46 4.03 23.88
CA ASN A 46 -14.56 4.74 22.98
C ASN A 46 -15.09 4.90 21.53
N GLN A 47 -16.29 4.41 21.21
CA GLN A 47 -16.85 4.54 19.87
C GLN A 47 -17.04 6.03 19.51
N SER A 48 -16.40 6.49 18.43
CA SER A 48 -16.46 7.88 17.95
C SER A 48 -16.39 7.94 16.41
N PRO A 49 -16.70 9.09 15.77
CA PRO A 49 -16.54 9.23 14.33
C PRO A 49 -15.11 8.91 13.84
N THR A 50 -14.11 8.98 14.72
CA THR A 50 -12.71 8.69 14.40
C THR A 50 -12.22 7.32 14.87
N TYR A 51 -13.07 6.57 15.56
CA TYR A 51 -12.78 5.23 16.09
C TYR A 51 -14.05 4.37 16.13
N ARG A 52 -14.13 3.37 15.26
CA ARG A 52 -15.25 2.42 15.19
C ARG A 52 -14.75 1.00 15.36
N THR A 53 -15.47 0.21 16.12
CA THR A 53 -15.24 -1.23 16.26
C THR A 53 -16.40 -2.00 15.66
N PHE A 54 -16.09 -3.10 15.01
CA PHE A 54 -17.03 -4.07 14.49
C PHE A 54 -16.70 -5.46 15.00
N MET A 55 -17.74 -6.19 15.38
CA MET A 55 -17.69 -7.58 15.81
C MET A 55 -18.13 -8.45 14.64
N VAL A 56 -17.36 -9.49 14.34
CA VAL A 56 -17.68 -10.48 13.30
C VAL A 56 -18.27 -11.70 13.98
N HIS A 57 -19.54 -11.98 13.73
CA HIS A 57 -20.28 -13.12 14.27
C HIS A 57 -20.46 -14.18 13.19
N ALA A 58 -20.27 -15.45 13.52
CA ALA A 58 -20.66 -16.55 12.65
C ALA A 58 -22.19 -16.67 12.63
N LEU A 59 -22.77 -16.87 11.44
CA LEU A 59 -24.21 -17.15 11.28
C LEU A 59 -24.56 -18.57 11.73
N ASP A 60 -23.62 -19.50 11.61
CA ASP A 60 -23.70 -20.85 12.15
C ASP A 60 -22.56 -21.05 13.17
N PRO A 61 -22.79 -20.69 14.46
CA PRO A 61 -21.73 -20.67 15.45
C PRO A 61 -21.39 -22.08 15.96
N GLU A 62 -20.09 -22.39 16.01
CA GLU A 62 -19.54 -23.54 16.70
C GLU A 62 -19.06 -23.15 18.10
N GLY A 63 -19.32 -24.01 19.10
CA GLY A 63 -18.86 -23.80 20.47
C GLY A 63 -19.65 -22.73 21.22
N SER A 64 -18.98 -22.01 22.13
CA SER A 64 -19.65 -21.23 23.18
C SER A 64 -19.79 -19.73 22.92
N HIS A 65 -19.09 -19.15 21.92
CA HIS A 65 -19.07 -17.68 21.74
C HIS A 65 -19.56 -17.16 20.39
N GLY A 66 -19.48 -17.93 19.29
CA GLY A 66 -19.93 -17.45 17.96
C GLY A 66 -19.12 -16.29 17.36
N LEU A 67 -18.16 -15.74 18.09
CA LEU A 67 -17.38 -14.56 17.70
C LEU A 67 -16.15 -14.95 16.87
N VAL A 68 -16.17 -14.62 15.59
CA VAL A 68 -15.10 -14.91 14.62
C VAL A 68 -13.93 -13.95 14.77
N GLY A 69 -14.20 -12.70 15.13
CA GLY A 69 -13.17 -11.68 15.26
C GLY A 69 -13.69 -10.30 15.61
N ARG A 70 -12.76 -9.37 15.76
CA ARG A 70 -12.99 -7.95 16.01
C ARG A 70 -12.15 -7.12 15.06
N ILE A 71 -12.74 -6.08 14.48
CA ILE A 71 -12.07 -5.16 13.56
C ILE A 71 -12.27 -3.74 14.07
N ASN A 72 -11.20 -2.98 14.19
CA ASN A 72 -11.22 -1.57 14.53
C ASN A 72 -10.84 -0.76 13.30
N ILE A 73 -11.64 0.26 12.97
CA ILE A 73 -11.28 1.36 12.08
C ILE A 73 -10.95 2.55 12.98
N ALA A 74 -9.68 2.94 13.01
CA ALA A 74 -9.13 3.96 13.88
C ALA A 74 -8.39 5.04 13.08
N ASN A 75 -8.12 6.17 13.72
CA ASN A 75 -7.45 7.32 13.09
C ASN A 75 -8.16 7.76 11.82
N VAL A 76 -9.49 7.80 11.84
CA VAL A 76 -10.27 8.28 10.69
C VAL A 76 -10.05 9.78 10.53
N VAL A 77 -9.63 10.17 9.33
CA VAL A 77 -9.44 11.57 8.95
C VAL A 77 -10.24 11.83 7.68
N GLY A 78 -11.18 12.77 7.74
CA GLY A 78 -12.01 13.20 6.62
C GLY A 78 -11.31 14.22 5.70
N GLY A 79 -12.10 15.09 5.07
CA GLY A 79 -11.61 16.18 4.22
C GLY A 79 -10.89 15.66 2.98
N SER A 80 -9.71 16.18 2.68
CA SER A 80 -8.92 15.74 1.51
C SER A 80 -8.19 14.41 1.72
N PHE A 81 -8.08 13.92 2.97
CA PHE A 81 -7.34 12.69 3.24
C PHE A 81 -8.21 11.44 3.13
N ARG A 82 -9.44 11.47 3.68
CA ARG A 82 -10.44 10.37 3.67
C ARG A 82 -9.79 9.01 3.90
N SER A 83 -9.04 8.88 4.98
CA SER A 83 -8.23 7.71 5.26
C SER A 83 -8.43 7.24 6.69
N ALA A 84 -8.27 5.94 6.91
CA ALA A 84 -8.22 5.36 8.24
C ALA A 84 -7.22 4.21 8.31
N THR A 85 -6.84 3.86 9.54
CA THR A 85 -6.06 2.66 9.84
C THR A 85 -6.96 1.57 10.38
N ILE A 86 -6.66 0.32 10.07
CA ILE A 86 -7.33 -0.85 10.64
C ILE A 86 -6.42 -1.66 11.54
N GLY A 87 -6.99 -2.15 12.64
CA GLY A 87 -6.37 -3.12 13.54
C GLY A 87 -7.40 -4.18 13.91
N TYR A 88 -6.99 -5.44 13.98
CA TYR A 88 -7.97 -6.51 14.06
C TYR A 88 -7.42 -7.80 14.67
N ASP A 89 -8.35 -8.59 15.23
CA ASP A 89 -8.08 -9.87 15.89
C ASP A 89 -9.07 -10.92 15.36
N SER A 90 -8.57 -12.11 15.03
CA SER A 90 -9.42 -13.28 14.75
C SER A 90 -9.35 -14.25 15.90
N TYR A 91 -10.46 -14.93 16.19
CA TYR A 91 -10.58 -15.79 17.36
C TYR A 91 -10.70 -17.27 16.99
N ASP A 92 -10.12 -18.12 17.83
CA ASP A 92 -10.30 -19.56 17.76
C ASP A 92 -11.72 -19.92 18.24
N PRO A 93 -12.37 -20.93 17.65
CA PRO A 93 -11.82 -21.90 16.69
C PRO A 93 -11.95 -21.48 15.21
N TYR A 94 -12.42 -20.26 14.93
CA TYR A 94 -12.77 -19.80 13.57
C TYR A 94 -11.56 -19.35 12.73
N ALA A 95 -10.43 -19.03 13.37
CA ALA A 95 -9.21 -18.62 12.70
C ALA A 95 -8.80 -19.63 11.61
N GLY A 96 -8.42 -19.13 10.44
CA GLY A 96 -7.99 -19.96 9.29
C GLY A 96 -9.12 -20.57 8.45
N ARG A 97 -10.40 -20.33 8.77
CA ARG A 97 -11.56 -20.90 8.04
C ARG A 97 -12.18 -19.95 6.99
N GLY A 98 -11.59 -18.79 6.78
CA GLY A 98 -12.06 -17.77 5.83
C GLY A 98 -13.24 -16.91 6.30
N LEU A 99 -13.89 -17.22 7.43
CA LEU A 99 -14.99 -16.42 7.98
C LEU A 99 -14.53 -14.99 8.33
N PHE A 100 -13.33 -14.87 8.92
CA PHE A 100 -12.80 -13.56 9.27
C PHE A 100 -12.46 -12.71 8.04
N ALA A 101 -11.97 -13.33 6.96
CA ALA A 101 -11.71 -12.64 5.70
C ALA A 101 -12.99 -12.07 5.09
N GLU A 102 -14.09 -12.83 5.17
CA GLU A 102 -15.42 -12.37 4.77
C GLU A 102 -15.90 -11.19 5.61
N GLY A 103 -15.74 -11.27 6.94
CA GLY A 103 -16.07 -10.16 7.85
C GLY A 103 -15.24 -8.90 7.56
N LEU A 104 -13.94 -9.07 7.34
CA LEU A 104 -13.05 -7.96 6.98
C LEU A 104 -13.42 -7.33 5.64
N ARG A 105 -13.83 -8.13 4.64
CA ARG A 105 -14.34 -7.62 3.35
C ARG A 105 -15.57 -6.73 3.56
N LEU A 106 -16.54 -7.19 4.36
CA LEU A 106 -17.74 -6.42 4.67
C LEU A 106 -17.43 -5.12 5.44
N THR A 107 -16.44 -5.14 6.33
CA THR A 107 -16.01 -3.93 7.03
C THR A 107 -15.33 -2.93 6.07
N VAL A 108 -14.55 -3.41 5.10
CA VAL A 108 -13.96 -2.53 4.06
C VAL A 108 -15.03 -2.01 3.10
N ASP A 109 -16.02 -2.83 2.73
CA ASP A 109 -17.21 -2.39 1.97
C ASP A 109 -17.87 -1.20 2.67
N LEU A 110 -18.17 -1.32 3.97
CA LEU A 110 -18.75 -0.23 4.78
C LEU A 110 -17.84 1.00 4.88
N ALA A 111 -16.53 0.80 4.99
CA ALA A 111 -15.58 1.90 5.10
C ALA A 111 -15.56 2.80 3.86
N PHE A 112 -15.69 2.20 2.68
CA PHE A 112 -15.67 2.90 1.40
C PHE A 112 -17.04 3.37 0.91
N ASP A 113 -18.13 2.78 1.41
CA ASP A 113 -19.47 3.22 1.07
C ASP A 113 -19.71 4.68 1.50
N ASP A 114 -20.46 5.42 0.68
CA ASP A 114 -20.66 6.85 0.87
C ASP A 114 -21.50 7.15 2.12
N GLU A 115 -21.27 8.29 2.76
CA GLU A 115 -22.16 8.76 3.82
C GLU A 115 -23.59 9.02 3.25
N PRO A 116 -24.66 8.69 4.01
CA PRO A 116 -24.68 8.23 5.39
C PRO A 116 -24.63 6.69 5.57
N HIS A 117 -24.48 5.93 4.48
CA HIS A 117 -24.54 4.46 4.51
C HIS A 117 -23.24 3.83 5.01
N GLY A 118 -22.11 4.45 4.69
CA GLY A 118 -20.78 4.06 5.15
C GLY A 118 -19.99 5.22 5.77
N MET A 119 -18.67 5.19 5.56
CA MET A 119 -17.72 6.17 6.12
C MET A 119 -17.11 7.11 5.07
N GLY A 120 -17.44 6.94 3.78
CA GLY A 120 -16.96 7.79 2.69
C GLY A 120 -15.44 7.83 2.55
N LEU A 121 -14.73 6.78 2.97
CA LEU A 121 -13.28 6.75 2.93
C LEU A 121 -12.77 6.47 1.52
N HIS A 122 -11.61 7.03 1.21
CA HIS A 122 -10.85 6.73 0.01
C HIS A 122 -9.80 5.65 0.27
N ARG A 123 -9.27 5.55 1.50
CA ARG A 123 -8.11 4.71 1.80
C ARG A 123 -8.25 4.00 3.14
N ILE A 124 -7.85 2.73 3.16
CA ILE A 124 -7.65 1.95 4.39
C ILE A 124 -6.22 1.44 4.45
N GLU A 125 -5.60 1.56 5.62
CA GLU A 125 -4.23 1.12 5.90
C GLU A 125 -4.18 0.10 7.04
N ALA A 126 -3.55 -1.06 6.81
CA ALA A 126 -3.20 -2.04 7.82
C ALA A 126 -1.69 -1.98 8.09
N ASN A 127 -1.32 -1.72 9.33
CA ASN A 127 0.07 -1.76 9.77
C ASN A 127 0.31 -3.10 10.47
N ILE A 128 1.19 -3.93 9.93
CA ILE A 128 1.36 -5.33 10.34
C ILE A 128 2.80 -5.60 10.73
N GLN A 129 3.05 -6.17 11.90
CA GLN A 129 4.40 -6.58 12.31
C GLN A 129 5.03 -7.51 11.26
N THR A 130 6.30 -7.30 10.93
CA THR A 130 7.02 -8.03 9.84
C THR A 130 6.95 -9.55 9.96
N ALA A 131 6.99 -10.08 11.18
CA ALA A 131 6.92 -11.52 11.45
C ALA A 131 5.49 -12.09 11.38
N ASN A 132 4.45 -11.25 11.31
CA ASN A 132 3.05 -11.69 11.25
C ASN A 132 2.61 -12.01 9.82
N HIS A 133 3.22 -13.03 9.24
CA HIS A 133 2.96 -13.47 7.86
C HIS A 133 1.50 -13.87 7.61
N ARG A 134 0.78 -14.33 8.65
CA ARG A 134 -0.65 -14.67 8.55
C ARG A 134 -1.51 -13.45 8.30
N SER A 135 -1.27 -12.38 9.06
CA SER A 135 -1.96 -11.10 8.91
C SER A 135 -1.63 -10.45 7.56
N ALA A 136 -0.35 -10.43 7.17
CA ALA A 136 0.08 -9.95 5.86
C ALA A 136 -0.56 -10.75 4.71
N GLY A 137 -0.60 -12.08 4.82
CA GLY A 137 -1.25 -12.96 3.85
C GLY A 137 -2.76 -12.70 3.73
N LEU A 138 -3.44 -12.44 4.86
CA LEU A 138 -4.86 -12.11 4.89
C LEU A 138 -5.16 -10.82 4.10
N VAL A 139 -4.51 -9.70 4.42
CA VAL A 139 -4.80 -8.42 3.74
C VAL A 139 -4.45 -8.48 2.26
N ARG A 140 -3.35 -9.18 1.90
CA ARG A 140 -2.99 -9.41 0.50
C ARG A 140 -4.03 -10.27 -0.24
N SER A 141 -4.63 -11.25 0.44
CA SER A 141 -5.72 -12.05 -0.15
C SER A 141 -6.98 -11.23 -0.43
N LEU A 142 -7.16 -10.10 0.27
CA LEU A 142 -8.22 -9.12 0.00
C LEU A 142 -7.77 -8.03 -1.00
N GLY A 143 -6.54 -8.10 -1.51
CA GLY A 143 -6.03 -7.17 -2.52
C GLY A 143 -5.34 -5.91 -1.96
N PHE A 144 -5.02 -5.86 -0.66
CA PHE A 144 -4.17 -4.80 -0.13
C PHE A 144 -2.76 -4.89 -0.72
N VAL A 145 -2.18 -3.74 -1.02
CA VAL A 145 -0.85 -3.56 -1.60
C VAL A 145 0.11 -3.10 -0.51
N HIS A 146 1.31 -3.69 -0.46
CA HIS A 146 2.37 -3.26 0.47
C HIS A 146 2.97 -1.90 0.04
N GLU A 147 2.75 -0.84 0.78
CA GLU A 147 3.26 0.49 0.42
C GLU A 147 4.61 0.83 1.06
N GLY A 148 5.02 0.11 2.09
CA GLY A 148 6.35 0.29 2.64
C GLY A 148 6.49 -0.16 4.08
N PHE A 149 7.55 0.33 4.70
CA PHE A 149 8.04 -0.14 5.99
C PHE A 149 8.14 1.01 7.00
N SER A 150 7.69 0.74 8.22
CA SER A 150 7.79 1.63 9.38
C SER A 150 8.74 1.00 10.39
N ARG A 151 9.94 1.58 10.53
CA ARG A 151 10.86 1.21 11.62
C ARG A 151 10.32 1.66 12.95
N ASP A 152 10.49 0.85 13.99
CA ASP A 152 10.16 1.19 15.38
C ASP A 152 8.75 1.78 15.52
N PHE A 153 7.76 1.14 14.89
CA PHE A 153 6.44 1.73 14.69
C PHE A 153 5.57 1.72 15.96
N LEU A 154 5.50 0.58 16.66
CA LEU A 154 4.70 0.45 17.89
C LEU A 154 5.49 -0.19 19.02
N HIS A 155 5.28 0.32 20.24
CA HIS A 155 5.92 -0.17 21.46
C HIS A 155 5.10 -1.28 22.15
N LEU A 156 5.36 -2.53 21.78
CA LEU A 156 4.52 -3.70 22.08
C LEU A 156 5.37 -4.87 22.59
N PRO A 157 4.81 -5.80 23.41
CA PRO A 157 5.48 -7.06 23.69
C PRO A 157 5.68 -7.84 22.39
N GLY A 158 6.81 -8.54 22.28
CA GLY A 158 7.01 -9.55 21.26
C GLY A 158 6.86 -10.97 21.82
N PRO A 159 7.07 -11.98 20.97
CA PRO A 159 7.01 -13.39 21.38
C PRO A 159 7.99 -13.77 22.50
N ASP A 160 9.05 -12.98 22.69
CA ASP A 160 10.03 -13.12 23.77
C ASP A 160 9.57 -12.52 25.11
N GLY A 161 8.35 -11.98 25.18
CA GLY A 161 7.78 -11.30 26.35
C GLY A 161 8.38 -9.92 26.62
N ARG A 162 9.38 -9.47 25.84
CA ARG A 162 9.99 -8.15 26.00
C ARG A 162 9.17 -7.12 25.24
N ARG A 163 8.88 -6.00 25.92
CA ARG A 163 8.30 -4.83 25.27
C ARG A 163 9.43 -4.02 24.63
N ASP A 164 9.27 -3.74 23.35
CA ASP A 164 10.21 -2.94 22.58
C ASP A 164 9.46 -2.25 21.44
N TRP A 165 10.12 -1.33 20.75
CA TRP A 165 9.63 -0.81 19.48
C TRP A 165 9.72 -1.90 18.41
N ARG A 166 8.63 -2.10 17.68
CA ARG A 166 8.49 -3.18 16.69
C ARG A 166 8.22 -2.60 15.31
N ASP A 167 8.97 -3.11 14.34
CA ASP A 167 8.84 -2.77 12.94
C ASP A 167 7.52 -3.28 12.35
N HIS A 168 6.95 -2.52 11.42
CA HIS A 168 5.71 -2.87 10.72
C HIS A 168 5.83 -2.64 9.23
N GLU A 169 5.22 -3.53 8.45
CA GLU A 169 4.91 -3.36 7.05
C GLU A 169 3.54 -2.66 6.91
N ARG A 170 3.43 -1.72 5.98
CA ARG A 170 2.21 -0.96 5.69
C ARG A 170 1.53 -1.53 4.46
N PHE A 171 0.30 -1.96 4.60
CA PHE A 171 -0.53 -2.50 3.53
C PHE A 171 -1.75 -1.62 3.35
N THR A 172 -2.14 -1.32 2.12
CA THR A 172 -3.20 -0.35 1.85
C THR A 172 -4.12 -0.83 0.75
N VAL A 173 -5.35 -0.32 0.77
CA VAL A 173 -6.28 -0.47 -0.34
C VAL A 173 -7.03 0.84 -0.53
N LEU A 174 -7.34 1.15 -1.78
CA LEU A 174 -8.05 2.35 -2.19
C LEU A 174 -9.48 2.01 -2.60
N SER A 175 -10.40 2.94 -2.39
CA SER A 175 -11.81 2.78 -2.79
C SER A 175 -11.95 2.58 -4.30
N SER A 176 -11.09 3.21 -5.11
CA SER A 176 -11.06 3.06 -6.56
C SER A 176 -10.60 1.68 -7.04
N ASP A 177 -9.89 0.92 -6.20
CA ASP A 177 -9.46 -0.44 -6.49
C ASP A 177 -10.43 -1.48 -5.93
N TRP A 178 -11.50 -1.08 -5.20
CA TRP A 178 -12.33 -1.99 -4.43
C TRP A 178 -13.62 -2.40 -5.16
N PRO A 179 -13.98 -3.70 -5.23
CA PRO A 179 -13.27 -4.87 -4.69
C PRO A 179 -11.96 -5.17 -5.43
N ALA A 180 -10.88 -5.37 -4.66
CA ALA A 180 -9.53 -5.45 -5.21
C ALA A 180 -9.11 -6.86 -5.64
N VAL A 181 -8.11 -6.93 -6.53
CA VAL A 181 -7.54 -8.18 -7.02
C VAL A 181 -6.59 -8.77 -5.97
N PRO A 182 -6.81 -10.03 -5.51
CA PRO A 182 -5.94 -10.69 -4.55
C PRO A 182 -4.48 -10.76 -5.01
N TYR A 183 -3.55 -10.61 -4.06
CA TYR A 183 -2.10 -10.74 -4.27
C TYR A 183 -1.55 -9.88 -5.43
N ARG A 184 -2.12 -8.69 -5.64
CA ARG A 184 -1.65 -7.74 -6.66
C ARG A 184 -0.14 -7.57 -6.55
N ALA A 185 0.56 -7.88 -7.63
CA ALA A 185 2.01 -7.74 -7.69
C ALA A 185 2.39 -6.27 -7.46
N GLN A 186 3.42 -6.06 -6.65
CA GLN A 186 3.97 -4.74 -6.41
C GLN A 186 4.68 -4.28 -7.68
N GLY A 187 3.96 -3.59 -8.57
CA GLY A 187 4.61 -2.75 -9.55
C GLY A 187 4.94 -1.44 -8.85
N HIS A 188 6.21 -1.15 -8.55
CA HIS A 188 6.59 0.25 -8.61
C HIS A 188 6.22 0.69 -10.02
N ARG A 189 5.35 1.71 -10.15
CA ARG A 189 5.08 2.33 -11.46
C ARG A 189 6.43 2.89 -11.94
N ARG A 190 7.15 2.10 -12.73
CA ARG A 190 8.41 2.49 -13.34
C ARG A 190 8.08 3.65 -14.26
N ILE A 191 8.78 4.76 -14.12
CA ILE A 191 8.62 5.95 -14.96
C ILE A 191 9.75 5.96 -15.96
N ALA A 192 9.46 6.09 -17.25
CA ALA A 192 10.46 6.36 -18.27
C ALA A 192 10.22 7.72 -18.92
N CYS A 193 11.30 8.41 -19.26
CA CYS A 193 11.30 9.60 -20.10
C CYS A 193 12.48 9.49 -21.06
N VAL A 194 12.30 9.84 -22.33
CA VAL A 194 13.38 9.87 -23.32
C VAL A 194 13.74 11.31 -23.63
N VAL A 195 15.03 11.63 -23.56
CA VAL A 195 15.57 12.90 -24.04
C VAL A 195 16.34 12.65 -25.33
N SER A 196 15.83 13.19 -26.43
CA SER A 196 16.39 12.95 -27.77
C SER A 196 17.41 14.03 -28.10
N GLY A 197 18.62 13.63 -28.50
CA GLY A 197 19.60 14.55 -29.11
C GLY A 197 20.73 15.04 -28.20
N ALA A 198 20.98 14.41 -27.05
CA ALA A 198 22.17 14.72 -26.23
C ALA A 198 23.46 14.47 -27.05
N SER A 199 24.24 15.53 -27.31
CA SER A 199 25.47 15.45 -28.09
C SER A 199 26.57 14.73 -27.32
N GLY A 200 27.21 13.75 -27.97
CA GLY A 200 28.42 13.13 -27.46
C GLY A 200 29.54 14.14 -27.19
N TYR A 201 30.33 13.84 -26.15
CA TYR A 201 31.66 14.37 -25.86
C TYR A 201 31.85 15.82 -25.40
N ASP A 202 30.81 16.68 -25.36
CA ASP A 202 30.97 18.08 -24.91
C ASP A 202 30.24 18.39 -23.58
N ALA A 203 29.89 17.36 -22.81
CA ALA A 203 29.13 17.47 -21.55
C ALA A 203 29.85 18.28 -20.46
N ALA A 204 31.18 18.36 -20.51
CA ALA A 204 31.95 19.18 -19.56
C ALA A 204 31.79 20.69 -19.78
N SER A 205 31.25 21.11 -20.93
CA SER A 205 31.22 22.51 -21.38
C SER A 205 29.83 23.15 -21.37
N ARG A 206 28.76 22.37 -21.13
CA ARG A 206 27.37 22.75 -21.49
C ARG A 206 26.36 22.86 -20.33
N GLY A 207 26.81 22.84 -19.08
CA GLY A 207 25.91 22.96 -17.93
C GLY A 207 25.04 21.73 -17.70
N THR A 208 23.92 21.88 -16.98
CA THR A 208 23.05 20.77 -16.59
C THR A 208 22.06 20.45 -17.72
N SER A 209 22.10 19.22 -18.24
CA SER A 209 21.13 18.81 -19.27
C SER A 209 19.71 18.71 -18.71
N VAL A 210 18.71 18.86 -19.57
CA VAL A 210 17.30 18.66 -19.20
C VAL A 210 17.07 17.26 -18.64
N GLY A 211 17.73 16.22 -19.16
CA GLY A 211 17.57 14.86 -18.64
C GLY A 211 18.14 14.72 -17.24
N ALA A 212 19.31 15.30 -16.95
CA ALA A 212 19.87 15.33 -15.61
C ALA A 212 18.98 16.11 -14.62
N ALA A 213 18.50 17.29 -15.02
CA ALA A 213 17.63 18.11 -14.18
C ALA A 213 16.28 17.42 -13.91
N VAL A 214 15.65 16.84 -14.92
CA VAL A 214 14.37 16.12 -14.79
C VAL A 214 14.55 14.82 -14.01
N ALA A 215 15.63 14.06 -14.23
CA ALA A 215 15.92 12.84 -13.45
C ALA A 215 16.05 13.17 -11.95
N ALA A 216 16.79 14.23 -11.62
CA ALA A 216 16.94 14.70 -10.25
C ALA A 216 15.60 15.14 -9.63
N GLU A 217 14.79 15.93 -10.35
CA GLU A 217 13.46 16.37 -9.90
C GLU A 217 12.48 15.19 -9.72
N LEU A 218 12.58 14.17 -10.57
CA LEU A 218 11.77 12.96 -10.48
C LEU A 218 12.25 12.00 -9.38
N GLY A 219 13.50 12.13 -8.92
CA GLY A 219 14.13 11.19 -8.00
C GLY A 219 14.39 9.81 -8.63
N ILE A 220 14.67 9.77 -9.93
CA ILE A 220 14.96 8.53 -10.69
C ILE A 220 16.33 8.61 -11.37
N PRO A 221 16.95 7.47 -11.74
CA PRO A 221 18.26 7.47 -12.39
C PRO A 221 18.23 8.14 -13.77
N LEU A 222 19.36 8.77 -14.13
CA LEU A 222 19.68 9.16 -15.50
C LEU A 222 20.53 8.07 -16.14
N PHE A 223 20.15 7.62 -17.34
CA PHE A 223 20.94 6.76 -18.19
C PHE A 223 21.35 7.56 -19.44
N SER A 224 22.64 7.85 -19.57
CA SER A 224 23.15 8.62 -20.71
C SER A 224 24.43 8.01 -21.27
N SER A 225 24.93 8.54 -22.38
CA SER A 225 26.22 8.13 -22.95
C SER A 225 27.41 8.34 -21.99
N ALA A 226 27.25 9.17 -20.95
CA ALA A 226 28.24 9.27 -19.89
C ALA A 226 28.28 8.01 -19.00
N THR A 227 27.19 7.25 -18.95
CA THR A 227 27.09 5.96 -18.26
C THR A 227 27.51 4.81 -19.16
N VAL A 228 26.93 4.71 -20.37
CA VAL A 228 27.24 3.67 -21.36
C VAL A 228 27.01 4.20 -22.79
N GLU A 229 27.97 3.98 -23.70
CA GLU A 229 27.94 4.55 -25.05
C GLU A 229 26.89 3.93 -26.00
N SER A 230 26.36 2.74 -25.68
CA SER A 230 25.43 2.01 -26.56
C SER A 230 23.96 2.28 -26.21
N PRO A 231 23.11 2.72 -27.18
CA PRO A 231 21.67 2.84 -26.97
C PRO A 231 21.01 1.57 -26.44
N ALA A 232 21.42 0.41 -26.93
CA ALA A 232 20.90 -0.88 -26.47
C ALA A 232 21.20 -1.10 -24.98
N ALA A 233 22.40 -0.76 -24.52
CA ALA A 233 22.78 -0.88 -23.13
C ALA A 233 22.02 0.10 -22.22
N LEU A 234 21.72 1.31 -22.69
CA LEU A 234 20.88 2.27 -21.94
C LEU A 234 19.47 1.72 -21.70
N PHE A 235 18.87 1.08 -22.70
CA PHE A 235 17.56 0.45 -22.54
C PHE A 235 17.60 -0.81 -21.66
N GLU A 236 18.71 -1.53 -21.64
CA GLU A 236 18.93 -2.63 -20.67
C GLU A 236 19.05 -2.12 -19.23
N LEU A 237 19.76 -1.00 -19.01
CA LEU A 237 19.78 -0.34 -17.71
C LEU A 237 18.38 0.11 -17.29
N LEU A 238 17.63 0.76 -18.20
CA LEU A 238 16.24 1.12 -17.96
C LEU A 238 15.41 -0.11 -17.57
N ARG A 239 15.55 -1.23 -18.30
CA ARG A 239 14.87 -2.51 -18.03
C ARG A 239 15.14 -3.03 -16.62
N SER A 240 16.39 -2.97 -16.17
CA SER A 240 16.81 -3.44 -14.85
C SER A 240 16.42 -2.52 -13.70
N SER A 241 16.08 -1.25 -13.98
CA SER A 241 15.78 -0.27 -12.94
C SER A 241 14.41 -0.53 -12.30
N PRO A 242 14.33 -0.71 -10.96
CA PRO A 242 13.08 -0.98 -10.26
C PRO A 242 12.13 0.23 -10.24
N ILE A 243 12.64 1.44 -10.50
CA ILE A 243 11.89 2.70 -10.47
C ILE A 243 11.81 3.39 -11.84
N GLY A 244 12.41 2.79 -12.88
CA GLY A 244 12.53 3.37 -14.21
C GLY A 244 13.71 4.34 -14.32
N GLY A 245 13.64 5.34 -15.18
CA GLY A 245 14.72 6.30 -15.39
C GLY A 245 14.51 7.22 -16.59
N VAL A 246 15.31 8.28 -16.64
CA VAL A 246 15.41 9.15 -17.81
C VAL A 246 16.51 8.60 -18.72
N VAL A 247 16.21 8.40 -20.01
CA VAL A 247 17.17 7.92 -21.01
C VAL A 247 17.54 9.07 -21.94
N GLU A 248 18.77 9.56 -21.81
CA GLU A 248 19.38 10.50 -22.75
C GLU A 248 20.11 9.71 -23.84
N VAL A 249 19.56 9.73 -25.05
CA VAL A 249 20.07 8.87 -26.13
C VAL A 249 19.94 9.52 -27.50
N ARG A 250 20.89 9.17 -28.38
CA ARG A 250 20.80 9.42 -29.81
C ARG A 250 20.47 8.12 -30.51
N ALA A 251 19.21 7.93 -30.87
CA ALA A 251 18.70 6.74 -31.53
C ALA A 251 17.62 7.11 -32.55
N SER A 252 17.48 6.29 -33.58
CA SER A 252 16.39 6.40 -34.55
C SER A 252 15.04 6.06 -33.90
N ALA A 253 13.93 6.53 -34.48
CA ALA A 253 12.60 6.23 -33.97
C ALA A 253 12.31 4.72 -33.84
N PRO A 254 12.73 3.84 -34.78
CA PRO A 254 12.60 2.38 -34.60
C PRO A 254 13.41 1.83 -33.42
N GLU A 255 14.63 2.32 -33.20
CA GLU A 255 15.48 1.90 -32.08
C GLU A 255 14.88 2.31 -30.74
N LEU A 256 14.37 3.54 -30.64
CA LEU A 256 13.65 4.03 -29.45
C LEU A 256 12.45 3.15 -29.14
N ARG A 257 11.59 2.89 -30.14
CA ARG A 257 10.40 2.04 -29.98
C ARG A 257 10.74 0.65 -29.48
N MET A 258 11.74 0.01 -30.10
CA MET A 258 12.14 -1.35 -29.76
C MET A 258 12.83 -1.41 -28.40
N GLY A 259 13.67 -0.43 -28.06
CA GLY A 259 14.32 -0.32 -26.77
C GLY A 259 13.34 -0.16 -25.61
N LEU A 260 12.37 0.76 -25.75
CA LEU A 260 11.32 0.98 -24.74
C LEU A 260 10.44 -0.26 -24.55
N ALA A 261 10.02 -0.90 -25.65
CA ALA A 261 9.23 -2.13 -25.60
C ALA A 261 9.97 -3.25 -24.87
N ARG A 262 11.27 -3.45 -25.16
CA ARG A 262 12.12 -4.43 -24.45
C ARG A 262 12.33 -4.09 -22.98
N ALA A 263 12.34 -2.80 -22.64
CA ALA A 263 12.43 -2.33 -21.25
C ALA A 263 11.11 -2.47 -20.47
N GLY A 264 10.04 -2.93 -21.12
CA GLY A 264 8.72 -3.17 -20.52
C GLY A 264 7.82 -1.94 -20.47
N PHE A 265 8.03 -0.97 -21.37
CA PHE A 265 7.19 0.23 -21.51
C PHE A 265 6.38 0.19 -22.80
N ASP A 266 5.19 0.78 -22.79
CA ASP A 266 4.47 1.13 -24.03
C ASP A 266 5.17 2.33 -24.67
N PRO A 267 5.84 2.18 -25.84
CA PRO A 267 6.58 3.26 -26.44
C PRO A 267 5.72 4.48 -26.83
N SER A 268 4.41 4.32 -27.00
CA SER A 268 3.51 5.40 -27.35
C SER A 268 3.10 6.27 -26.15
N ALA A 269 3.26 5.72 -24.93
CA ALA A 269 2.92 6.40 -23.68
C ALA A 269 4.14 7.05 -23.01
N VAL A 270 5.36 6.75 -23.46
CA VAL A 270 6.59 7.30 -22.88
C VAL A 270 6.79 8.75 -23.33
N PRO A 271 6.92 9.71 -22.40
CA PRO A 271 7.21 11.11 -22.75
C PRO A 271 8.56 11.28 -23.42
N HIS A 272 8.60 12.16 -24.43
CA HIS A 272 9.82 12.58 -25.12
C HIS A 272 10.08 14.06 -24.88
N LEU A 273 11.33 14.40 -24.54
CA LEU A 273 11.81 15.77 -24.41
C LEU A 273 12.91 16.02 -25.45
N ASP A 274 12.96 17.26 -25.94
CA ASP A 274 14.07 17.73 -26.77
C ASP A 274 15.28 18.05 -25.90
N ALA A 275 16.49 17.85 -26.44
CA ALA A 275 17.72 18.20 -25.74
C ALA A 275 17.80 19.71 -25.46
N ALA A 276 17.98 20.05 -24.19
CA ALA A 276 18.20 21.41 -23.70
C ALA A 276 19.17 21.40 -22.51
N PHE A 277 19.72 22.56 -22.17
CA PHE A 277 20.65 22.74 -21.07
C PHE A 277 20.27 23.97 -20.23
N ASP A 278 20.61 23.92 -18.94
CA ASP A 278 20.45 25.02 -17.98
C ASP A 278 19.04 25.65 -17.98
N LEU A 279 18.02 24.80 -18.11
CA LEU A 279 16.62 25.23 -18.06
C LEU A 279 16.29 25.86 -16.70
N PRO A 280 15.44 26.91 -16.68
CA PRO A 280 14.90 27.45 -15.43
C PRO A 280 14.21 26.36 -14.61
N ARG A 281 14.33 26.42 -13.27
CA ARG A 281 13.71 25.45 -12.36
C ARG A 281 12.22 25.25 -12.61
N SER A 282 11.49 26.32 -12.94
CA SER A 282 10.06 26.25 -13.26
C SER A 282 9.76 25.36 -14.47
N GLU A 283 10.62 25.36 -15.49
CA GLU A 283 10.46 24.51 -16.66
C GLU A 283 10.82 23.05 -16.38
N VAL A 284 11.87 22.81 -15.60
CA VAL A 284 12.24 21.47 -15.12
C VAL A 284 11.08 20.83 -14.35
N VAL A 285 10.49 21.57 -13.40
CA VAL A 285 9.33 21.12 -12.64
C VAL A 285 8.15 20.82 -13.56
N ARG A 286 7.86 21.68 -14.54
CA ARG A 286 6.80 21.45 -15.53
C ARG A 286 7.03 20.17 -16.33
N HIS A 287 8.24 19.92 -16.80
CA HIS A 287 8.59 18.67 -17.50
C HIS A 287 8.43 17.45 -16.60
N ALA A 288 8.94 17.51 -15.36
CA ALA A 288 8.80 16.41 -14.40
C ALA A 288 7.33 16.10 -14.09
N LEU A 289 6.49 17.11 -13.91
CA LEU A 289 5.04 16.93 -13.71
C LEU A 289 4.36 16.30 -14.93
N ALA A 290 4.69 16.75 -16.14
CA ALA A 290 4.17 16.16 -17.38
C ALA A 290 4.58 14.69 -17.51
N VAL A 291 5.84 14.36 -17.17
CA VAL A 291 6.32 12.98 -17.15
C VAL A 291 5.56 12.15 -16.14
N ARG A 292 5.38 12.61 -14.90
CA ARG A 292 4.59 11.88 -13.88
C ARG A 292 3.15 11.65 -14.32
N ALA A 293 2.53 12.65 -14.95
CA ALA A 293 1.15 12.57 -15.41
C ALA A 293 0.91 11.49 -16.48
N ALA A 294 1.91 11.20 -17.33
CA ALA A 294 1.82 10.12 -18.31
C ALA A 294 1.74 8.71 -17.67
N TYR A 295 2.08 8.59 -16.38
CA TYR A 295 2.00 7.36 -15.61
C TYR A 295 1.05 7.46 -14.41
N ALA A 296 0.17 8.47 -14.37
CA ALA A 296 -0.91 8.59 -13.38
C ALA A 296 -2.12 7.78 -13.84
#